data_AF-A0A933GLY2-F1
#
_entry.id   AF-A0A933GLY2-F1
#
_cell.length_a   1.000
_cell.length_b   1.000
_cell.length_c   1.000
_cell.angle_alpha   90.00
_cell.angle_beta   90.00
_cell.angle_gamma   90.00
#
_symmetry.space_group_name_H-M   'P 1'
#
loop_
_entity.id
_entity.type
_entity.pdbx_description
1 polymer ?
#
loop_
_entity_poly.entity_id
_entity_poly.type
_entity_poly.pdbx_seq_one_letter_code
_entity_poly.pdbx_strand_id
1 'polypeptide(L)'
;TKAVNADYTPKIIRKPHVLIVKDVFGEMVVFEREVTSATVHALREVRVLSVDTRNFLRRVHEDPSFAYRILQKMSQRIRQLSTDLVGLKIERQR
;
A
#
# COMPACT_ATOMS: atom_id res chain seq x y z
N THR A 1 -19.74 -3.09 -1.78
CA THR A 1 -20.08 -1.67 -1.52
C THR A 1 -20.30 -1.50 -0.03
N LYS A 2 -19.32 -1.00 0.71
CA LYS A 2 -19.53 -0.56 2.11
C LYS A 2 -19.02 0.86 2.21
N ALA A 3 -19.96 1.80 2.28
CA ALA A 3 -19.71 3.14 2.75
C ALA A 3 -19.33 3.04 4.24
N VAL A 4 -18.24 3.71 4.63
CA VAL A 4 -17.87 3.88 6.04
C VAL A 4 -18.00 5.36 6.33
N ASN A 5 -18.77 5.63 7.38
CA ASN A 5 -19.28 6.92 7.84
C ASN A 5 -18.26 8.07 7.84
N ALA A 6 -18.79 9.25 7.53
CA ALA A 6 -18.20 10.55 7.80
C ALA A 6 -17.99 10.75 9.31
N ASP A 7 -17.05 11.63 9.67
CA ASP A 7 -16.71 12.07 11.03
C ASP A 7 -15.68 11.23 11.81
N TYR A 8 -14.64 10.75 11.12
CA TYR A 8 -13.37 10.37 11.77
C TYR A 8 -12.26 11.32 11.33
N THR A 9 -11.78 12.18 12.24
CA THR A 9 -10.51 12.90 12.08
C THR A 9 -9.37 12.03 12.59
N PRO A 10 -8.56 11.42 11.70
CA PRO A 10 -7.45 10.57 12.14
C PRO A 10 -6.43 11.41 12.94
N LYS A 11 -6.07 10.94 14.14
CA LYS A 11 -4.85 11.41 14.82
C LYS A 11 -3.65 10.89 14.04
N ILE A 12 -3.16 11.69 13.11
CA ILE A 12 -2.00 11.35 12.27
C ILE A 12 -0.73 11.49 13.12
N ILE A 13 -0.24 10.37 13.66
CA ILE A 13 1.00 10.32 14.45
C ILE A 13 2.25 10.42 13.54
N ARG A 14 2.11 10.13 12.23
CA ARG A 14 3.17 10.18 11.21
C ARG A 14 2.61 10.55 9.83
N LYS A 15 3.40 11.22 8.98
CA LYS A 15 3.00 11.56 7.60
C LYS A 15 2.51 10.30 6.85
N PRO A 16 1.25 10.24 6.40
CA PRO A 16 0.71 9.05 5.77
C PRO A 16 1.25 8.89 4.35
N HIS A 17 1.41 7.64 3.91
CA HIS A 17 1.73 7.35 2.52
C HIS A 17 0.46 7.51 1.67
N VAL A 18 0.51 8.39 0.68
CA VAL A 18 -0.63 8.67 -0.21
C VAL A 18 -0.56 7.74 -1.41
N LEU A 19 -1.61 6.96 -1.61
CA LEU A 19 -1.73 6.03 -2.74
C LEU A 19 -2.36 6.73 -3.95
N ILE A 20 -1.79 6.51 -5.12
CA ILE A 20 -2.28 7.02 -6.40
C ILE A 20 -2.82 5.90 -7.30
N VAL A 21 -3.35 6.27 -8.46
CA VAL A 21 -3.88 5.33 -9.45
C VAL A 21 -2.80 4.29 -9.81
N LYS A 22 -3.20 3.00 -9.83
CA LYS A 22 -2.34 1.81 -10.02
C LYS A 22 -1.43 1.44 -8.85
N ASP A 23 -1.55 2.09 -7.69
CA ASP A 23 -0.95 1.57 -6.46
C ASP A 23 -1.81 0.46 -5.84
N VAL A 24 -1.15 -0.42 -5.09
CA VAL A 24 -1.75 -1.58 -4.43
C VAL A 24 -1.56 -1.43 -2.92
N PHE A 25 -2.52 -1.83 -2.12
CA PHE A 25 -2.41 -1.90 -0.66
C PHE A 25 -3.00 -3.22 -0.15
N GLY A 26 -2.58 -3.67 1.03
CA GLY A 26 -2.98 -4.97 1.56
C GLY A 26 -2.33 -6.15 0.86
N GLU A 27 -1.31 -5.92 0.02
CA GLU A 27 -0.52 -6.96 -0.62
C GLU A 27 0.15 -7.89 0.39
N MET A 28 0.51 -7.35 1.56
CA MET A 28 1.13 -8.10 2.66
C MET A 28 0.26 -9.27 3.12
N VAL A 29 -1.08 -9.12 3.11
CA VAL A 29 -2.02 -10.19 3.46
C VAL A 29 -1.95 -11.34 2.44
N VAL A 30 -1.71 -11.02 1.17
CA VAL A 30 -1.63 -11.99 0.08
C VAL A 30 -0.30 -12.75 0.10
N PHE A 31 0.81 -12.07 0.41
CA PHE A 31 2.16 -12.65 0.32
C PHE A 31 2.72 -13.17 1.65
N GLU A 32 2.49 -12.46 2.75
CA GLU A 32 3.14 -12.74 4.04
C GLU A 32 2.22 -13.46 5.03
N ARG A 33 0.93 -13.65 4.68
CA ARG A 33 -0.12 -14.18 5.58
C ARG A 33 -0.22 -13.43 6.92
N GLU A 34 0.42 -12.28 7.05
CA GLU A 34 0.35 -11.39 8.19
C GLU A 34 -0.53 -10.18 7.84
N VAL A 35 -1.40 -9.84 8.79
CA VAL A 35 -2.23 -8.65 8.69
C VAL A 35 -1.44 -7.51 9.33
N THR A 36 -0.64 -6.80 8.54
CA THR A 36 -0.11 -5.52 9.04
C THR A 36 -1.30 -4.56 9.21
N SER A 37 -1.37 -3.88 10.36
CA SER A 37 -2.48 -3.03 10.79
C SER A 37 -2.54 -1.69 10.03
N ALA A 38 -2.40 -1.73 8.71
CA ALA A 38 -2.52 -0.58 7.85
C ALA A 38 -4.01 -0.19 7.74
N THR A 39 -4.37 0.93 8.33
CA THR A 39 -5.70 1.53 8.14
C THR A 39 -5.64 2.45 6.91
N VAL A 40 -6.57 2.26 5.96
CA VAL A 40 -6.65 3.06 4.73
C VAL A 40 -7.92 3.90 4.75
N HIS A 41 -7.79 5.18 4.44
CA HIS A 41 -8.91 6.12 4.35
C HIS A 41 -8.95 6.77 2.96
N ALA A 42 -10.16 6.91 2.42
CA ALA A 42 -10.37 7.62 1.16
C ALA A 42 -10.32 9.13 1.40
N LEU A 43 -9.35 9.82 0.78
CA LEU A 43 -9.24 11.29 0.84
C LEU A 43 -10.21 12.01 -0.13
N ARG A 44 -10.75 11.28 -1.09
CA ARG A 44 -11.69 11.74 -2.13
C ARG A 44 -12.52 10.56 -2.62
N GLU A 45 -13.46 10.79 -3.54
CA GLU A 45 -14.12 9.70 -4.25
C GLU A 45 -13.09 8.84 -5.00
N VAL A 46 -13.07 7.54 -4.68
CA VAL A 46 -12.11 6.58 -5.23
C VAL A 46 -12.83 5.30 -5.64
N ARG A 47 -12.32 4.66 -6.69
CA ARG A 47 -12.71 3.30 -7.07
C ARG A 47 -11.57 2.35 -6.72
N VAL A 48 -11.88 1.32 -5.94
CA VAL A 48 -10.93 0.30 -5.52
C VAL A 48 -11.35 -1.03 -6.14
N LEU A 49 -10.38 -1.75 -6.71
CA LEU A 49 -10.58 -3.13 -7.15
C LEU A 49 -10.13 -4.05 -6.03
N SER A 50 -11.06 -4.82 -5.47
CA SER A 50 -10.72 -5.88 -4.52
C SER A 50 -10.34 -7.14 -5.29
N VAL A 51 -9.26 -7.78 -4.89
CA VAL A 51 -8.78 -9.03 -5.46
C VAL A 51 -8.61 -10.00 -4.29
N ASP A 52 -9.28 -11.15 -4.33
CA ASP A 52 -9.04 -12.22 -3.36
C ASP A 52 -7.75 -12.99 -3.70
N THR A 53 -7.15 -13.59 -2.67
CA THR A 53 -5.88 -14.32 -2.79
C THR A 53 -5.91 -15.45 -3.83
N ARG A 54 -7.04 -16.15 -4.01
CA ARG A 54 -7.11 -17.25 -4.99
C ARG A 54 -7.13 -16.74 -6.41
N ASN A 55 -7.95 -15.72 -6.69
CA ASN A 55 -7.97 -15.06 -7.99
C ASN A 55 -6.67 -14.32 -8.29
N PHE A 56 -6.00 -13.79 -7.26
CA PHE A 56 -4.66 -13.24 -7.39
C PHE A 56 -3.68 -14.30 -7.91
N LEU A 57 -3.54 -15.41 -7.20
CA LEU A 57 -2.61 -16.48 -7.55
C LEU A 57 -2.93 -17.08 -8.93
N ARG A 58 -4.22 -17.31 -9.21
CA ARG A 58 -4.66 -17.76 -10.55
C ARG A 58 -4.24 -16.78 -11.64
N ARG A 59 -4.46 -15.47 -11.45
CA ARG A 59 -4.03 -14.44 -12.40
C ARG A 59 -2.52 -14.36 -12.56
N VAL A 60 -1.74 -14.57 -11.50
CA VAL A 60 -0.27 -14.63 -11.60
C VAL A 60 0.18 -15.82 -12.45
N HIS A 61 -0.49 -16.97 -12.32
CA HIS A 61 -0.22 -18.13 -13.18
C HIS A 61 -0.65 -17.92 -14.63
N GLU A 62 -1.79 -17.27 -14.87
CA GLU A 62 -2.30 -16.96 -16.21
C GLU A 62 -1.53 -15.84 -16.91
N ASP A 63 -1.09 -14.83 -16.16
CA ASP A 63 -0.34 -13.67 -16.63
C ASP A 63 0.77 -13.28 -15.63
N PRO A 64 2.00 -13.76 -15.84
CA PRO A 64 3.14 -13.44 -14.98
C PRO A 64 3.49 -11.95 -14.92
N SER A 65 3.09 -11.15 -15.93
CA SER A 65 3.35 -9.70 -15.96
C SER A 65 2.64 -8.97 -14.82
N PHE A 66 1.53 -9.52 -14.35
CA PHE A 66 0.78 -8.99 -13.22
C PHE A 66 1.59 -9.02 -11.91
N ALA A 67 2.29 -10.12 -11.64
CA ALA A 67 3.19 -10.23 -10.50
C ALA A 67 4.38 -9.27 -10.62
N TYR A 68 4.95 -9.14 -11.82
CA TYR A 68 6.07 -8.26 -12.07
C TYR A 68 5.76 -6.79 -11.72
N ARG A 69 4.55 -6.31 -12.06
CA ARG A 69 4.12 -4.95 -11.71
C ARG A 69 4.06 -4.70 -10.21
N ILE A 70 3.69 -5.72 -9.43
CA ILE A 70 3.64 -5.63 -7.97
C ILE A 70 5.05 -5.60 -7.40
N LEU A 71 5.92 -6.51 -7.85
CA LEU A 71 7.33 -6.53 -7.44
C LEU A 71 8.03 -5.20 -7.74
N GLN A 72 7.78 -4.62 -8.92
CA GLN A 72 8.33 -3.32 -9.29
C GLN A 72 7.89 -2.20 -8.34
N LYS A 73 6.60 -2.19 -7.95
CA LYS A 73 6.06 -1.21 -6.99
C LYS A 73 6.65 -1.40 -5.59
N MET A 74 6.78 -2.64 -5.12
CA MET A 74 7.43 -2.93 -3.83
C MET A 74 8.89 -2.46 -3.81
N SER A 75 9.62 -2.73 -4.89
CA SER A 75 10.99 -2.27 -5.06
C SER A 75 11.12 -0.74 -5.03
N GLN A 76 10.16 -0.01 -5.63
CA GLN A 76 10.10 1.45 -5.56
C GLN A 76 9.83 1.96 -4.14
N ARG A 77 8.91 1.32 -3.41
CA ARG A 77 8.60 1.65 -2.01
C ARG A 77 9.81 1.47 -1.09
N ILE A 78 10.53 0.35 -1.23
CA ILE A 78 11.76 0.09 -0.45
C ILE A 78 12.78 1.20 -0.69
N ARG A 79 13.03 1.58 -1.95
CA ARG A 79 13.96 2.67 -2.26
C ARG A 79 13.52 3.99 -1.63
N GLN A 80 12.23 4.32 -1.71
CA GLN A 80 11.70 5.54 -1.10
C GLN A 80 11.90 5.53 0.43
N LEU A 81 11.58 4.42 1.08
CA LEU A 81 11.78 4.25 2.53
C LEU A 81 13.25 4.37 2.91
N SER A 82 14.17 3.79 2.13
CA SER A 82 15.61 3.94 2.36
C SER A 82 16.06 5.39 2.23
N THR A 83 15.58 6.11 1.22
CA THR A 83 15.86 7.54 1.05
C THR A 83 15.33 8.38 2.22
N ASP A 84 14.08 8.14 2.63
CA ASP A 84 13.46 8.86 3.75
C ASP A 84 14.21 8.59 5.07
N LEU A 85 14.66 7.35 5.31
CA LEU A 85 15.46 6.99 6.48
C LEU A 85 16.82 7.69 6.51
N VAL A 86 17.49 7.82 5.35
CA VAL A 86 18.74 8.57 5.25
C VAL A 86 18.51 10.05 5.54
N GLY A 87 17.45 10.65 4.99
CA GLY A 87 17.08 12.05 5.26
C GLY A 87 16.82 12.32 6.75
N LEU A 88 16.04 11.45 7.40
CA LEU A 88 15.74 11.55 8.84
C LEU A 88 16.98 11.41 9.74
N LYS A 89 17.97 10.58 9.34
CA LYS A 89 19.23 10.47 10.06
C LYS A 89 20.05 11.76 10.01
N ILE A 90 20.03 12.45 8.86
CA ILE A 90 20.75 13.72 8.66
C ILE A 90 20.11 14.85 9.47
N GLU A 91 18.77 14.91 9.52
CA GLU A 91 18.05 15.91 10.33
C GLU A 91 18.26 15.72 11.84
N ARG A 92 18.42 14.48 12.32
CA ARG A 92 18.67 14.19 13.75
C ARG A 92 20.11 14.43 14.21
N GLN A 93 21.05 14.63 13.30
CA GLN A 93 22.46 14.90 13.60
C GLN A 93 22.82 16.40 13.48
N ARG A 94 21.86 17.25 13.15
CA ARG A 94 21.92 18.70 13.30
C ARG A 94 21.19 19.12 14.56
#